data_AF-A0A3C1F7P2-F1
#
_entry.id   AF-A0A3C1F7P2-F1
#
_cell.length_a   1.000
_cell.length_b   1.000
_cell.length_c   1.000
_cell.angle_alpha   90.00
_cell.angle_beta   90.00
_cell.angle_gamma   90.00
#
_symmetry.space_group_name_H-M   'P 1'
#
loop_
_entity.id
_entity.type
_entity.pdbx_description
1 polymer ?
#
loop_
_entity_poly.entity_id
_entity_poly.type
_entity_poly.pdbx_seq_one_letter_code
_entity_poly.pdbx_strand_id
1 'polypeptide(L)'
;AKDAFARCVKMDASNVDALLSLAGVLLTQDDLNGAEKYFNEALKNMKRNSPYWSYVYSMLGDIALKRQQNDQALKMYSKSLEYNAANVNSLVGKGVIVEYQGDKQGAAEYYRSAIAVEPMNLIARKRLVNLEPDYLTDEEMLEALKQRYAVKPEATELTDADRALFSAIHRDEQRQGVTYLKNKYPKMPAEYVVTLNKGTGFEREILTLDGYKALEKSIGQDAFNVFNRAGVAVRDIYSLRDMKGNKIYTPESTLTDSGFYVYTEALKNRKRFLLPSESVPPTPAFLAQLEQRQEELKKAGYIEISRSEVKMLENQTFCSEDTLRRNLGLYILNMSKNERRYFVQSRSSDDKLGVSYYYVMSSRKKRNPKVKVPANALVETYALYGYTLCASDGKLIQ
;
A
#
# COMPACT_ATOMS: atom_id res chain seq x y z
N ALA A 1 -12.48 -29.38 31.17
CA ALA A 1 -11.00 -29.53 31.10
C ALA A 1 -10.28 -28.61 32.07
N LYS A 2 -10.39 -27.28 31.93
CA LYS A 2 -9.75 -26.28 32.82
C LYS A 2 -9.93 -26.56 34.32
N ASP A 3 -11.17 -26.71 34.78
CA ASP A 3 -11.45 -26.93 36.21
C ASP A 3 -10.90 -28.25 36.74
N ALA A 4 -10.83 -29.27 35.90
CA ALA A 4 -10.26 -30.57 36.27
C ALA A 4 -8.75 -30.44 36.49
N PHE A 5 -8.01 -29.85 35.55
CA PHE A 5 -6.57 -29.63 35.72
C PHE A 5 -6.26 -28.62 36.83
N ALA A 6 -7.10 -27.60 37.03
CA ALA A 6 -6.97 -26.67 38.15
C ALA A 6 -7.12 -27.38 39.51
N ARG A 7 -8.00 -28.39 39.62
CA ARG A 7 -8.08 -29.25 40.81
C ARG A 7 -6.82 -30.10 40.99
N CYS A 8 -6.29 -30.68 39.91
CA CYS A 8 -5.03 -31.45 39.97
C CYS A 8 -3.87 -30.57 40.48
N VAL A 9 -3.74 -29.34 39.97
CA VAL A 9 -2.71 -28.39 40.43
C VAL A 9 -2.93 -27.95 41.89
N LYS A 10 -4.18 -27.92 42.38
CA LYS A 10 -4.46 -27.66 43.81
C LYS A 10 -4.04 -28.83 44.71
N MET A 11 -4.18 -30.06 44.23
CA MET A 11 -3.79 -31.26 44.97
C MET A 11 -2.27 -31.46 44.99
N ASP A 12 -1.60 -31.16 43.88
CA ASP A 12 -0.15 -31.15 43.76
C ASP A 12 0.28 -29.98 42.86
N ALA A 13 0.78 -28.93 43.51
CA ALA A 13 1.23 -27.71 42.84
C ALA A 13 2.52 -27.91 42.01
N SER A 14 3.23 -29.01 42.22
CA SER A 14 4.47 -29.35 41.50
C SER A 14 4.25 -30.32 40.33
N ASN A 15 3.03 -30.80 40.14
CA ASN A 15 2.69 -31.76 39.09
C ASN A 15 2.85 -31.13 37.69
N VAL A 16 3.97 -31.43 37.04
CA VAL A 16 4.33 -30.91 35.72
C VAL A 16 3.24 -31.20 34.68
N ASP A 17 2.73 -32.43 34.60
CA ASP A 17 1.74 -32.80 33.59
C ASP A 17 0.43 -32.01 33.74
N ALA A 18 -0.02 -31.79 34.98
CA ALA A 18 -1.19 -30.98 35.28
C ALA A 18 -0.96 -29.49 34.96
N LEU A 19 0.23 -28.96 35.26
CA LEU A 19 0.61 -27.59 34.93
C LEU A 19 0.65 -27.38 33.41
N LEU A 20 1.28 -28.28 32.66
CA LEU A 20 1.34 -28.23 31.19
C LEU A 20 -0.04 -28.34 30.56
N SER A 21 -0.87 -29.27 31.03
CA SER A 21 -2.22 -29.47 30.52
C SER A 21 -3.10 -28.25 30.79
N LEU A 22 -2.99 -27.64 31.99
CA LEU A 22 -3.70 -26.41 32.31
C LEU A 22 -3.22 -25.23 31.45
N ALA A 23 -1.91 -25.09 31.27
CA ALA A 23 -1.31 -24.06 30.43
C ALA A 23 -1.78 -24.17 28.97
N GLY A 24 -1.79 -25.39 28.42
CA GLY A 24 -2.32 -25.66 27.09
C GLY A 24 -3.80 -25.30 26.94
N VAL A 25 -4.64 -25.66 27.92
CA VAL A 25 -6.07 -25.27 27.92
C VAL A 25 -6.22 -23.75 27.95
N LEU A 26 -5.45 -23.04 28.77
CA LEU A 26 -5.49 -21.58 28.84
C LEU A 26 -5.05 -20.94 27.52
N LEU A 27 -4.04 -21.51 26.86
CA LEU A 27 -3.59 -21.05 25.55
C LEU A 27 -4.68 -21.20 24.48
N THR A 28 -5.45 -22.31 24.50
CA THR A 28 -6.61 -22.48 23.61
C THR A 28 -7.76 -21.52 23.91
N GLN A 29 -7.82 -20.98 25.13
CA GLN A 29 -8.77 -19.93 25.54
C GLN A 29 -8.24 -18.51 25.29
N ASP A 30 -7.08 -18.38 24.65
CA ASP A 30 -6.36 -17.12 24.42
C ASP A 30 -6.00 -16.35 25.71
N ASP A 31 -6.02 -17.03 26.87
CA ASP A 31 -5.50 -16.51 28.13
C ASP A 31 -3.97 -16.69 28.16
N LEU A 32 -3.28 -15.81 27.44
CA LEU A 32 -1.83 -15.86 27.27
C LEU A 32 -1.07 -15.68 28.59
N ASN A 33 -1.58 -14.83 29.48
CA ASN A 33 -0.96 -14.56 30.78
C ASN A 33 -1.08 -15.79 31.70
N GLY A 34 -2.27 -16.39 31.74
CA GLY A 34 -2.49 -17.63 32.48
C GLY A 34 -1.63 -18.78 31.94
N ALA A 35 -1.61 -18.96 30.61
CA ALA A 35 -0.80 -19.99 29.96
C ALA A 35 0.69 -19.83 30.29
N GLU A 36 1.24 -18.64 30.10
CA GLU A 36 2.65 -18.34 30.39
C GLU A 36 2.99 -18.59 31.86
N LYS A 37 2.11 -18.18 32.78
CA LYS A 37 2.30 -18.43 34.21
C LYS A 37 2.49 -19.92 34.47
N TYR A 38 1.58 -20.77 33.99
CA TYR A 38 1.64 -22.21 34.25
C TYR A 38 2.76 -22.92 33.48
N PHE A 39 3.13 -22.47 32.28
CA PHE A 39 4.33 -22.97 31.59
C PHE A 39 5.61 -22.63 32.37
N ASN A 40 5.73 -21.41 32.91
CA ASN A 40 6.87 -21.04 33.74
C ASN A 40 6.92 -21.81 35.07
N GLU A 41 5.77 -22.06 35.71
CA GLU A 41 5.71 -22.94 36.88
C GLU A 41 6.10 -24.38 36.53
N ALA A 42 5.70 -24.90 35.36
CA ALA A 42 6.13 -26.22 34.92
C ALA A 42 7.65 -26.29 34.75
N LEU A 43 8.28 -25.27 34.14
CA LEU A 43 9.75 -25.20 33.98
C LEU A 43 10.50 -25.27 35.33
N LYS A 44 9.96 -24.67 36.40
CA LYS A 44 10.57 -24.70 37.74
C LYS A 44 10.53 -26.10 38.37
N ASN A 45 9.49 -26.87 38.08
CA ASN A 45 9.26 -28.19 38.66
C ASN A 45 9.77 -29.34 37.77
N MET A 46 10.19 -29.05 36.54
CA MET A 46 10.70 -30.03 35.60
C MET A 46 12.10 -30.53 35.98
N LYS A 47 12.28 -31.85 35.92
CA LYS A 47 13.60 -32.48 36.06
C LYS A 47 14.47 -32.17 34.83
N ARG A 48 15.78 -32.15 35.02
CA ARG A 48 16.77 -31.86 33.96
C ARG A 48 16.61 -32.76 32.73
N ASN A 49 16.20 -34.02 32.91
CA ASN A 49 15.99 -35.00 31.84
C ASN A 49 14.54 -35.07 31.34
N SER A 50 13.68 -34.11 31.68
CA SER A 50 12.28 -34.09 31.24
C SER A 50 12.19 -34.03 29.70
N PRO A 51 11.34 -34.83 29.05
CA PRO A 51 11.15 -34.75 27.61
C PRO A 51 10.42 -33.47 27.18
N TYR A 52 9.81 -32.75 28.11
CA TYR A 52 8.94 -31.61 27.80
C TYR A 52 9.68 -30.26 27.66
N TRP A 53 11.00 -30.19 27.88
CA TRP A 53 11.74 -28.90 27.81
C TRP A 53 11.54 -28.20 26.47
N SER A 54 11.72 -28.93 25.37
CA SER A 54 11.49 -28.40 24.03
C SER A 54 10.04 -27.95 23.84
N TYR A 55 9.07 -28.77 24.23
CA TYR A 55 7.65 -28.45 24.11
C TYR A 55 7.30 -27.14 24.83
N VAL A 56 7.71 -26.98 26.09
CA VAL A 56 7.37 -25.79 26.89
C VAL A 56 8.00 -24.53 26.30
N TYR A 57 9.27 -24.58 25.90
CA TYR A 57 9.91 -23.45 25.25
C TYR A 57 9.26 -23.11 23.91
N SER A 58 8.79 -24.10 23.15
CA SER A 58 8.02 -23.83 21.92
C SER A 58 6.70 -23.10 22.20
N MET A 59 5.96 -23.50 23.25
CA MET A 59 4.71 -22.84 23.63
C MET A 59 4.93 -21.41 24.17
N LEU A 60 6.00 -21.17 24.93
CA LEU A 60 6.39 -19.82 25.33
C LEU A 60 6.79 -18.96 24.12
N GLY A 61 7.39 -19.57 23.10
CA GLY A 61 7.64 -18.92 21.81
C GLY A 61 6.35 -18.50 21.12
N ASP A 62 5.35 -19.39 21.05
CA ASP A 62 4.04 -19.08 20.45
C ASP A 62 3.33 -17.94 21.19
N ILE A 63 3.39 -17.94 22.53
CA ILE A 63 2.82 -16.87 23.36
C ILE A 63 3.49 -15.53 23.05
N ALA A 64 4.83 -15.50 23.00
CA ALA A 64 5.56 -14.29 22.66
C ALA A 64 5.25 -13.81 21.23
N LEU A 65 5.13 -14.74 20.28
CA LEU A 65 4.77 -14.43 18.89
C LEU A 65 3.36 -13.83 18.78
N LYS A 66 2.37 -14.40 19.49
CA LYS A 66 1.00 -13.84 19.58
C LYS A 66 0.97 -12.43 20.16
N ARG A 67 1.90 -12.10 21.05
CA ARG A 67 2.10 -10.75 21.60
C ARG A 67 2.96 -9.84 20.72
N GLN A 68 3.34 -10.29 19.53
CA GLN A 68 4.23 -9.57 18.61
C GLN A 68 5.63 -9.28 19.20
N GLN A 69 6.05 -10.08 20.19
CA GLN A 69 7.36 -9.99 20.84
C GLN A 69 8.37 -10.88 20.10
N ASN A 70 8.71 -10.51 18.87
CA ASN A 70 9.50 -11.35 17.95
C ASN A 70 10.86 -11.79 18.51
N ASP A 71 11.60 -10.90 19.18
CA ASP A 71 12.91 -11.23 19.75
C ASP A 71 12.80 -12.25 20.89
N GLN A 72 11.78 -12.09 21.74
CA GLN A 72 11.50 -13.04 22.82
C GLN A 72 11.06 -14.39 22.25
N ALA A 73 10.22 -14.40 21.22
CA ALA A 73 9.78 -15.61 20.55
C ALA A 73 10.98 -16.37 19.94
N LEU A 74 11.88 -15.68 19.23
CA LEU A 74 13.11 -16.28 18.69
C LEU A 74 13.98 -16.90 19.79
N LYS A 75 14.13 -16.22 20.94
CA LYS A 75 14.88 -16.75 22.08
C LYS A 75 14.24 -18.03 22.62
N MET A 76 12.92 -18.06 22.76
CA MET A 76 12.21 -19.25 23.27
C MET A 76 12.26 -20.41 22.27
N TYR A 77 12.02 -20.17 20.98
CA TYR A 77 12.16 -21.20 19.96
C TYR A 77 13.60 -21.74 19.85
N SER A 78 14.61 -20.87 19.99
CA SER A 78 16.00 -21.32 19.94
C SER A 78 16.34 -22.22 21.13
N LYS A 79 15.88 -21.86 22.34
CA LYS A 79 15.96 -22.76 23.51
C LYS A 79 15.25 -24.08 23.27
N SER A 80 14.05 -24.06 22.68
CA SER A 80 13.34 -25.29 22.33
C SER A 80 14.17 -26.21 21.43
N LEU A 81 14.83 -25.63 20.42
CA LEU A 81 15.68 -26.36 19.47
C LEU A 81 17.00 -26.86 20.08
N GLU A 82 17.52 -26.21 21.13
CA GLU A 82 18.65 -26.75 21.93
C GLU A 82 18.28 -28.07 22.61
N TYR A 83 17.03 -28.23 23.06
CA TYR A 83 16.56 -29.49 23.67
C TYR A 83 16.08 -30.51 22.64
N ASN A 84 15.51 -30.07 21.52
CA ASN A 84 15.12 -30.92 20.41
C ASN A 84 15.20 -30.15 19.08
N ALA A 85 16.26 -30.40 18.32
CA ALA A 85 16.49 -29.76 17.01
C ALA A 85 15.39 -30.07 15.99
N ALA A 86 14.61 -31.14 16.19
CA ALA A 86 13.50 -31.55 15.33
C ALA A 86 12.13 -31.03 15.84
N ASN A 87 12.09 -30.08 16.77
CA ASN A 87 10.80 -29.50 17.20
C ASN A 87 10.18 -28.68 16.07
N VAL A 88 9.18 -29.26 15.39
CA VAL A 88 8.55 -28.67 14.21
C VAL A 88 7.89 -27.33 14.50
N ASN A 89 7.23 -27.18 15.65
CA ASN A 89 6.60 -25.92 16.02
C ASN A 89 7.63 -24.78 16.13
N SER A 90 8.80 -25.06 16.68
CA SER A 90 9.88 -24.07 16.83
C SER A 90 10.55 -23.77 15.50
N LEU A 91 10.74 -24.76 14.63
CA LEU A 91 11.22 -24.54 13.26
C LEU A 91 10.26 -23.63 12.48
N VAL A 92 8.96 -23.95 12.48
CA VAL A 92 7.93 -23.13 11.83
C VAL A 92 7.87 -21.74 12.46
N GLY A 93 7.86 -21.63 13.78
CA GLY A 93 7.82 -20.36 14.51
C GLY A 93 8.99 -19.44 14.19
N LYS A 94 10.22 -19.98 14.11
CA LYS A 94 11.38 -19.22 13.62
C LYS A 94 11.23 -18.81 12.17
N GLY A 95 10.80 -19.74 11.30
CA GLY A 95 10.53 -19.44 9.89
C GLY A 95 9.57 -18.27 9.71
N VAL A 96 8.49 -18.21 10.50
CA VAL A 96 7.50 -17.12 10.45
C VAL A 96 8.09 -15.77 10.84
N ILE A 97 8.93 -15.74 11.88
CA ILE A 97 9.55 -14.50 12.34
C ILE A 97 10.57 -13.99 11.32
N VAL A 98 11.40 -14.89 10.79
CA VAL A 98 12.44 -14.57 9.80
C VAL A 98 11.79 -14.12 8.48
N GLU A 99 10.68 -14.75 8.08
CA GLU A 99 9.84 -14.32 6.95
C GLU A 99 9.32 -12.89 7.16
N TYR A 100 8.80 -12.58 8.35
CA TYR A 100 8.32 -11.25 8.71
C TYR A 100 9.44 -10.19 8.72
N GLN A 101 10.67 -10.59 9.06
CA GLN A 101 11.87 -9.74 9.00
C GLN A 101 12.38 -9.51 7.58
N GLY A 102 11.83 -10.21 6.58
CA GLY A 102 12.16 -10.06 5.16
C GLY A 102 13.23 -11.04 4.65
N ASP A 103 13.79 -11.88 5.51
CA ASP A 103 14.73 -12.94 5.09
C ASP A 103 13.96 -14.18 4.60
N LYS A 104 13.52 -14.11 3.35
CA LYS A 104 12.71 -15.16 2.74
C LYS A 104 13.49 -16.45 2.51
N GLN A 105 14.80 -16.36 2.25
CA GLN A 105 15.66 -17.54 2.07
C GLN A 105 15.84 -18.28 3.41
N GLY A 106 16.21 -17.58 4.48
CA GLY A 106 16.32 -18.17 5.81
C GLY A 106 14.99 -18.77 6.30
N ALA A 107 13.86 -18.10 6.02
CA ALA A 107 12.54 -18.66 6.31
C ALA A 107 12.27 -19.97 5.57
N ALA A 108 12.61 -20.05 4.28
CA ALA A 108 12.45 -21.26 3.47
C ALA A 108 13.28 -22.43 4.01
N GLU A 109 14.49 -22.19 4.52
CA GLU A 109 15.32 -23.23 5.17
C GLU A 109 14.65 -23.81 6.42
N TYR A 110 14.08 -22.96 7.28
CA TYR A 110 13.33 -23.41 8.46
C TYR A 110 12.09 -24.22 8.07
N TYR A 111 11.34 -23.80 7.04
CA TYR A 111 10.18 -24.56 6.57
C TYR A 111 10.57 -25.88 5.92
N ARG A 112 11.65 -25.93 5.13
CA ARG A 112 12.20 -27.19 4.59
C ARG A 112 12.61 -28.14 5.70
N SER A 113 13.26 -27.63 6.74
CA SER A 113 13.64 -28.43 7.93
C SER A 113 12.42 -28.97 8.67
N ALA A 114 11.36 -28.15 8.83
CA ALA A 114 10.10 -28.59 9.41
C ALA A 114 9.42 -29.70 8.59
N ILE A 115 9.42 -29.59 7.26
CA ILE A 115 8.84 -30.57 6.34
C ILE A 115 9.66 -31.88 6.31
N ALA A 116 10.98 -31.80 6.50
CA ALA A 116 11.82 -32.99 6.61
C ALA A 116 11.48 -33.83 7.86
N VAL A 117 11.07 -33.18 8.96
CA VAL A 117 10.63 -33.86 10.19
C VAL A 117 9.17 -34.30 10.11
N GLU A 118 8.27 -33.40 9.69
CA GLU A 118 6.84 -33.68 9.50
C GLU A 118 6.46 -33.40 8.03
N PRO A 119 6.54 -34.42 7.15
CA PRO A 119 6.20 -34.26 5.74
C PRO A 119 4.76 -33.80 5.48
N MET A 120 3.87 -33.88 6.45
CA MET A 120 2.46 -33.49 6.35
C MET A 120 2.16 -32.13 7.01
N ASN A 121 3.18 -31.36 7.42
CA ASN A 121 2.97 -30.06 8.04
C ASN A 121 2.46 -29.03 7.02
N LEU A 122 1.14 -28.85 6.97
CA LEU A 122 0.47 -27.97 5.99
C LEU A 122 0.84 -26.50 6.16
N ILE A 123 1.17 -26.07 7.38
CA ILE A 123 1.55 -24.67 7.65
C ILE A 123 2.90 -24.38 7.00
N ALA A 124 3.92 -25.20 7.29
CA ALA A 124 5.25 -25.07 6.70
C ALA A 124 5.18 -25.15 5.17
N ARG A 125 4.43 -26.12 4.62
CA ARG A 125 4.29 -26.29 3.17
C ARG A 125 3.63 -25.11 2.49
N LYS A 126 2.51 -24.60 3.02
CA LYS A 126 1.83 -23.43 2.42
C LYS A 126 2.71 -22.19 2.45
N ARG A 127 3.42 -21.96 3.56
CA ARG A 127 4.34 -20.84 3.67
C ARG A 127 5.53 -20.98 2.75
N LEU A 128 6.13 -22.16 2.66
CA LEU A 128 7.20 -22.46 1.72
C LEU A 128 6.73 -22.21 0.28
N VAL A 129 5.60 -22.78 -0.13
CA VAL A 129 5.01 -22.54 -1.46
C VAL A 129 4.87 -21.04 -1.73
N ASN A 130 4.37 -20.25 -0.78
CA ASN A 130 4.21 -18.80 -0.99
C ASN A 130 5.52 -18.05 -1.27
N LEU A 131 6.64 -18.56 -0.77
CA LEU A 131 7.97 -17.97 -0.94
C LEU A 131 8.71 -18.48 -2.19
N GLU A 132 8.14 -19.42 -2.96
CA GLU A 132 8.81 -20.01 -4.15
C GLU A 132 9.48 -18.99 -5.07
N PRO A 133 8.86 -17.85 -5.44
CA PRO A 133 9.51 -16.85 -6.31
C PRO A 133 10.79 -16.23 -5.73
N ASP A 134 10.97 -16.27 -4.41
CA ASP A 134 12.03 -15.58 -3.71
C ASP A 134 13.20 -16.48 -3.29
N TYR A 135 12.95 -17.78 -3.05
CA TYR A 135 14.01 -18.71 -2.61
C TYR A 135 14.39 -19.77 -3.65
N LEU A 136 13.56 -20.04 -4.66
CA LEU A 136 13.90 -21.05 -5.67
C LEU A 136 15.14 -20.61 -6.45
N THR A 137 16.01 -21.57 -6.72
CA THR A 137 17.12 -21.35 -7.65
C THR A 137 16.60 -21.22 -9.08
N ASP A 138 17.43 -20.71 -9.98
CA ASP A 138 17.09 -20.59 -11.40
C ASP A 138 16.73 -21.95 -12.02
N GLU A 139 17.44 -22.99 -11.61
CA GLU A 139 17.20 -24.38 -12.04
C GLU A 139 15.84 -24.89 -11.53
N GLU A 140 15.54 -24.69 -10.24
CA GLU A 140 14.27 -25.10 -9.67
C GLU A 140 13.08 -24.35 -10.30
N MET A 141 13.25 -23.05 -10.58
CA MET A 141 12.21 -22.23 -11.22
C MET A 141 11.98 -22.65 -12.68
N LEU A 142 13.05 -22.94 -13.42
CA LEU A 142 12.96 -23.42 -14.80
C LEU A 142 12.24 -24.77 -14.87
N GLU A 143 12.56 -25.69 -13.95
CA GLU A 143 11.88 -26.98 -13.86
C GLU A 143 10.39 -26.81 -13.51
N ALA A 144 10.07 -25.91 -12.58
CA ALA A 144 8.67 -25.58 -12.26
C ALA A 144 7.92 -25.01 -13.48
N LEU A 145 8.57 -24.20 -14.33
CA LEU A 145 7.98 -23.70 -15.56
C LEU A 145 7.80 -24.80 -16.62
N LYS A 146 8.71 -25.78 -16.70
CA LYS A 146 8.57 -26.94 -17.60
C LYS A 146 7.35 -27.78 -17.23
N GLN A 147 7.15 -28.03 -15.93
CA GLN A 147 5.98 -28.75 -15.42
C GLN A 147 4.66 -28.04 -15.75
N ARG A 148 4.70 -26.72 -15.93
CA ARG A 148 3.55 -25.88 -16.32
C ARG A 148 3.35 -25.76 -17.82
N TYR A 149 4.18 -26.41 -18.63
CA TYR A 149 4.25 -26.23 -20.08
C TYR A 149 4.46 -24.76 -20.49
N ALA A 150 5.10 -23.97 -19.63
CA ALA A 150 5.33 -22.54 -19.83
C ALA A 150 6.61 -22.25 -20.63
N VAL A 151 7.55 -23.19 -20.60
CA VAL A 151 8.79 -23.18 -21.38
C VAL A 151 8.93 -24.51 -22.12
N LYS A 152 9.81 -24.54 -23.13
CA LYS A 152 10.12 -25.78 -23.85
C LYS A 152 10.83 -26.80 -22.94
N PRO A 153 10.60 -28.11 -23.09
CA PRO A 153 11.28 -29.13 -22.30
C PRO A 153 12.82 -29.05 -22.36
N GLU A 154 13.36 -28.65 -23.52
CA GLU A 154 14.80 -28.55 -23.78
C GLU A 154 15.43 -27.26 -23.25
N ALA A 155 14.66 -26.34 -22.65
CA ALA A 155 15.20 -25.10 -22.10
C ALA A 155 16.23 -25.39 -21.00
N THR A 156 17.40 -24.76 -21.09
CA THR A 156 18.52 -24.94 -20.13
C THR A 156 18.81 -23.69 -19.31
N GLU A 157 18.32 -22.54 -19.74
CA GLU A 157 18.56 -21.24 -19.12
C GLU A 157 17.24 -20.54 -18.81
N LEU A 158 17.21 -19.84 -17.69
CA LEU A 158 16.06 -19.06 -17.24
C LEU A 158 16.23 -17.59 -17.66
N THR A 159 15.30 -17.07 -18.44
CA THR A 159 15.32 -15.66 -18.87
C THR A 159 14.58 -14.75 -17.87
N ASP A 160 14.78 -13.43 -17.97
CA ASP A 160 14.02 -12.47 -17.16
C ASP A 160 12.52 -12.52 -17.42
N ALA A 161 12.12 -12.83 -18.66
CA ALA A 161 10.72 -13.04 -19.02
C ALA A 161 10.13 -14.29 -18.34
N ASP A 162 10.93 -15.36 -18.22
CA ASP A 162 10.54 -16.58 -17.52
C ASP A 162 10.36 -16.33 -16.03
N ARG A 163 11.27 -15.58 -15.40
CA ARG A 163 11.14 -15.16 -13.97
C ARG A 163 9.87 -14.35 -13.74
N ALA A 164 9.60 -13.39 -14.63
CA ALA A 164 8.41 -12.55 -14.55
C ALA A 164 7.13 -13.39 -14.73
N LEU A 165 7.14 -14.32 -15.68
CA LEU A 165 6.03 -15.24 -15.93
C LEU A 165 5.78 -16.17 -14.74
N PHE A 166 6.83 -16.79 -14.19
CA PHE A 166 6.73 -17.63 -13.00
C PHE A 166 6.11 -16.87 -11.82
N SER A 167 6.64 -15.68 -11.54
CA SER A 167 6.15 -14.81 -10.46
C SER A 167 4.68 -14.42 -10.68
N ALA A 168 4.29 -14.12 -11.92
CA ALA A 168 2.91 -13.76 -12.25
C ALA A 168 1.95 -14.93 -12.06
N ILE A 169 2.26 -16.10 -12.61
CA ILE A 169 1.46 -17.32 -12.43
C ILE A 169 1.29 -17.61 -10.94
N HIS A 170 2.39 -17.61 -10.19
CA HIS A 170 2.40 -17.96 -8.78
C HIS A 170 1.59 -16.99 -7.93
N ARG A 171 1.68 -15.69 -8.22
CA ARG A 171 0.85 -14.65 -7.57
C ARG A 171 -0.64 -14.91 -7.79
N ASP A 172 -1.05 -15.29 -9.01
CA ASP A 172 -2.46 -15.50 -9.30
C ASP A 172 -2.98 -16.85 -8.78
N GLU A 173 -2.10 -17.85 -8.60
CA GLU A 173 -2.41 -19.04 -7.79
C GLU A 173 -2.68 -18.71 -6.32
N GLN A 174 -1.84 -17.87 -5.71
CA GLN A 174 -2.04 -17.40 -4.33
C GLN A 174 -3.35 -16.63 -4.17
N ARG A 175 -3.80 -15.94 -5.22
CA ARG A 175 -5.11 -15.27 -5.30
C ARG A 175 -6.27 -16.24 -5.60
N GLN A 176 -6.05 -17.55 -5.48
CA GLN A 176 -7.04 -18.61 -5.73
C GLN A 176 -7.48 -18.73 -7.19
N GLY A 177 -6.59 -18.43 -8.15
CA GLY A 177 -6.89 -18.49 -9.59
C GLY A 177 -7.41 -19.85 -10.06
N VAL A 178 -6.86 -20.96 -9.54
CA VAL A 178 -7.35 -22.32 -9.86
C VAL A 178 -8.80 -22.50 -9.40
N THR A 179 -9.14 -22.08 -8.18
CA THR A 179 -10.51 -22.14 -7.65
C THR A 179 -11.46 -21.30 -8.50
N TYR A 180 -11.03 -20.11 -8.93
CA TYR A 180 -11.81 -19.26 -9.81
C TYR A 180 -12.11 -19.97 -11.15
N LEU A 181 -11.11 -20.59 -11.79
CA LEU A 181 -11.32 -21.34 -13.04
C LEU A 181 -12.28 -22.51 -12.83
N LYS A 182 -12.16 -23.27 -11.75
CA LYS A 182 -13.07 -24.37 -11.44
C LYS A 182 -14.52 -23.92 -11.28
N ASN A 183 -14.73 -22.78 -10.63
CA ASN A 183 -16.07 -22.23 -10.46
C ASN A 183 -16.65 -21.70 -11.78
N LYS A 184 -15.80 -21.15 -12.66
CA LYS A 184 -16.21 -20.60 -13.95
C LYS A 184 -16.44 -21.68 -15.01
N TYR A 185 -15.68 -22.76 -14.96
CA TYR A 185 -15.73 -23.87 -15.90
C TYR A 185 -16.07 -25.18 -15.15
N PRO A 186 -17.37 -25.54 -15.00
CA PRO A 186 -17.78 -26.77 -14.34
C PRO A 186 -17.13 -28.04 -14.92
N LYS A 187 -16.82 -28.01 -16.23
CA LYS A 187 -15.95 -28.97 -16.89
C LYS A 187 -14.68 -28.24 -17.35
N MET A 188 -13.71 -28.14 -16.46
CA MET A 188 -12.45 -27.44 -16.73
C MET A 188 -11.60 -28.25 -17.72
N PRO A 189 -11.05 -27.63 -18.78
CA PRO A 189 -10.11 -28.29 -19.67
C PRO A 189 -8.91 -28.85 -18.90
N ALA A 190 -8.49 -30.07 -19.21
CA ALA A 190 -7.44 -30.76 -18.48
C ALA A 190 -6.08 -30.05 -18.64
N GLU A 191 -5.89 -29.35 -19.76
CA GLU A 191 -4.70 -28.59 -20.07
C GLU A 191 -4.54 -27.32 -19.21
N TYR A 192 -5.55 -26.88 -18.45
CA TYR A 192 -5.45 -25.65 -17.64
C TYR A 192 -4.70 -25.84 -16.33
N VAL A 193 -4.66 -27.06 -15.81
CA VAL A 193 -4.03 -27.35 -14.53
C VAL A 193 -3.23 -28.63 -14.59
N VAL A 194 -2.18 -28.69 -13.78
CA VAL A 194 -1.46 -29.93 -13.50
C VAL A 194 -1.46 -30.17 -11.99
N THR A 195 -1.59 -31.43 -11.58
CA THR A 195 -1.55 -31.82 -10.17
C THR A 195 -0.14 -32.27 -9.81
N LEU A 196 0.53 -31.49 -8.97
CA LEU A 196 1.81 -31.88 -8.37
C LEU A 196 1.60 -32.75 -7.14
N ASN A 197 2.58 -33.62 -6.86
CA ASN A 197 2.60 -34.52 -5.71
C ASN A 197 1.35 -35.41 -5.59
N LYS A 198 0.80 -35.85 -6.73
CA LYS A 198 -0.37 -36.73 -6.78
C LYS A 198 -0.14 -38.02 -5.98
N GLY A 199 -1.14 -38.46 -5.23
CA GLY A 199 -1.07 -39.63 -4.35
C GLY A 199 -0.34 -39.37 -3.03
N THR A 200 0.09 -38.13 -2.76
CA THR A 200 0.62 -37.73 -1.46
C THR A 200 -0.46 -37.00 -0.65
N GLY A 201 -0.24 -36.78 0.63
CA GLY A 201 -1.15 -35.96 1.43
C GLY A 201 -1.04 -34.44 1.18
N PHE A 202 -0.25 -34.01 0.19
CA PHE A 202 -0.12 -32.62 -0.22
C PHE A 202 -0.21 -32.47 -1.74
N GLU A 203 -1.34 -32.89 -2.31
CA GLU A 203 -1.64 -32.62 -3.72
C GLU A 203 -1.84 -31.12 -3.93
N ARG A 204 -1.20 -30.58 -4.97
CA ARG A 204 -1.31 -29.17 -5.35
C ARG A 204 -1.69 -29.09 -6.82
N GLU A 205 -2.87 -28.55 -7.11
CA GLU A 205 -3.20 -28.16 -8.47
C GLU A 205 -2.61 -26.79 -8.77
N ILE A 206 -1.86 -26.71 -9.86
CA ILE A 206 -1.19 -25.51 -10.32
C ILE A 206 -1.61 -25.19 -11.75
N LEU A 207 -1.60 -23.90 -12.10
CA LEU A 207 -1.90 -23.41 -13.45
C LEU A 207 -0.80 -23.79 -14.42
N THR A 208 -1.20 -24.29 -15.58
CA THR A 208 -0.34 -24.33 -16.77
C THR A 208 -0.30 -22.94 -17.42
N LEU A 209 0.53 -22.76 -18.46
CA LEU A 209 0.51 -21.54 -19.26
C LEU A 209 -0.87 -21.25 -19.87
N ASP A 210 -1.54 -22.28 -20.38
CA ASP A 210 -2.86 -22.12 -21.01
C ASP A 210 -3.93 -21.81 -19.98
N GLY A 211 -3.88 -22.45 -18.81
CA GLY A 211 -4.75 -22.13 -17.68
C GLY A 211 -4.55 -20.70 -17.18
N TYR A 212 -3.30 -20.25 -17.06
CA TYR A 212 -2.98 -18.88 -16.67
C TYR A 212 -3.51 -17.86 -17.69
N LYS A 213 -3.30 -18.07 -19.00
CA LYS A 213 -3.86 -17.20 -20.04
C LYS A 213 -5.39 -17.17 -20.02
N ALA A 214 -6.03 -18.33 -19.81
CA ALA A 214 -7.47 -18.43 -19.70
C ALA A 214 -8.01 -17.70 -18.46
N LEU A 215 -7.31 -17.80 -17.33
CA LEU A 215 -7.60 -17.08 -16.09
C LEU A 215 -7.56 -15.57 -16.31
N GLU A 216 -6.45 -15.05 -16.82
CA GLU A 216 -6.24 -13.63 -17.06
C GLU A 216 -7.32 -13.03 -17.97
N LYS A 217 -7.60 -13.72 -19.09
CA LYS A 217 -8.67 -13.33 -20.02
C LYS A 217 -10.04 -13.34 -19.35
N SER A 218 -10.33 -14.37 -18.56
CA SER A 218 -11.59 -14.53 -17.85
C SER A 218 -11.82 -13.42 -16.82
N ILE A 219 -10.78 -13.07 -16.06
CA ILE A 219 -10.83 -11.97 -15.09
C ILE A 219 -11.02 -10.64 -15.81
N GLY A 220 -10.29 -10.39 -16.90
CA GLY A 220 -10.45 -9.16 -17.70
C GLY A 220 -11.87 -8.98 -18.23
N GLN A 221 -12.49 -10.06 -18.71
CA GLN A 221 -13.90 -10.04 -19.16
C GLN A 221 -14.89 -9.78 -18.02
N ASP A 222 -14.68 -10.41 -16.86
CA ASP A 222 -15.55 -10.20 -15.71
C ASP A 222 -15.42 -8.77 -15.16
N ALA A 223 -14.19 -8.25 -15.12
CA ALA A 223 -13.92 -6.88 -14.72
C ALA A 223 -14.60 -5.87 -15.65
N PHE A 224 -14.55 -6.11 -16.97
CA PHE A 224 -15.28 -5.30 -17.93
C PHE A 224 -16.78 -5.24 -17.58
N ASN A 225 -17.39 -6.40 -17.33
CA ASN A 225 -18.81 -6.49 -16.98
C ASN A 225 -19.12 -5.78 -15.64
N VAL A 226 -18.24 -5.88 -14.65
CA VAL A 226 -18.37 -5.20 -13.36
C VAL A 226 -18.31 -3.69 -13.51
N PHE A 227 -17.36 -3.15 -14.28
CA PHE A 227 -17.28 -1.70 -14.50
C PHE A 227 -18.47 -1.17 -15.31
N ASN A 228 -18.95 -1.93 -16.29
CA ASN A 228 -20.15 -1.56 -17.05
C ASN A 228 -21.39 -1.48 -16.13
N ARG A 229 -21.58 -2.48 -15.25
CA ARG A 229 -22.66 -2.46 -14.24
C ARG A 229 -22.51 -1.33 -13.23
N ALA A 230 -21.28 -0.91 -12.94
CA ALA A 230 -20.98 0.26 -12.11
C ALA A 230 -21.21 1.61 -12.83
N GLY A 231 -21.75 1.61 -14.06
CA GLY A 231 -22.13 2.80 -14.81
C GLY A 231 -21.02 3.42 -15.65
N VAL A 232 -19.91 2.71 -15.86
CA VAL A 232 -18.85 3.17 -16.78
C VAL A 232 -19.26 2.90 -18.21
N ALA A 233 -19.18 3.91 -19.07
CA ALA A 233 -19.46 3.74 -20.50
C ALA A 233 -18.47 2.76 -21.15
N VAL A 234 -18.99 1.84 -21.96
CA VAL A 234 -18.20 0.75 -22.62
C VAL A 234 -16.94 1.27 -23.30
N ARG A 235 -17.02 2.41 -24.01
CA ARG A 235 -15.90 3.02 -24.72
C ARG A 235 -14.74 3.44 -23.81
N ASP A 236 -15.00 3.68 -22.53
CA ASP A 236 -14.04 4.21 -21.56
C ASP A 236 -13.42 3.11 -20.68
N ILE A 237 -14.00 1.89 -20.65
CA ILE A 237 -13.59 0.82 -19.72
C ILE A 237 -12.13 0.44 -19.87
N TYR A 238 -11.65 0.20 -21.10
CA TYR A 238 -10.24 -0.15 -21.35
C TYR A 238 -9.27 1.03 -21.14
N SER A 239 -9.80 2.25 -21.02
CA SER A 239 -9.02 3.47 -20.74
C SER A 239 -9.12 3.92 -19.28
N LEU A 240 -9.75 3.12 -18.42
CA LEU A 240 -9.79 3.37 -16.99
C LEU A 240 -8.39 3.39 -16.40
N ARG A 241 -8.23 4.22 -15.37
CA ARG A 241 -6.96 4.41 -14.68
C ARG A 241 -7.12 4.16 -13.18
N ASP A 242 -6.04 3.75 -12.54
CA ASP A 242 -5.97 3.67 -11.09
C ASP A 242 -5.91 5.09 -10.48
N MET A 243 -5.94 5.17 -9.14
CA MET A 243 -5.88 6.45 -8.43
C MET A 243 -4.52 7.17 -8.55
N LYS A 244 -3.52 6.58 -9.22
CA LYS A 244 -2.23 7.20 -9.56
C LYS A 244 -2.17 7.64 -11.03
N GLY A 245 -3.20 7.31 -11.82
CA GLY A 245 -3.28 7.65 -13.24
C GLY A 245 -2.72 6.58 -14.18
N ASN A 246 -2.32 5.41 -13.71
CA ASN A 246 -1.86 4.33 -14.59
C ASN A 246 -3.05 3.58 -15.17
N LYS A 247 -2.95 3.08 -16.41
CA LYS A 247 -4.00 2.25 -17.01
C LYS A 247 -4.19 0.95 -16.21
N ILE A 248 -5.44 0.56 -16.04
CA ILE A 248 -5.80 -0.68 -15.33
C ILE A 248 -5.86 -1.91 -16.23
N TYR A 249 -5.96 -1.71 -17.55
CA TYR A 249 -5.91 -2.76 -18.55
C TYR A 249 -4.56 -2.75 -19.30
N THR A 250 -4.07 -3.94 -19.60
CA THR A 250 -2.98 -4.18 -20.55
C THR A 250 -3.49 -4.04 -22.00
N PRO A 251 -2.58 -3.90 -22.99
CA PRO A 251 -2.95 -3.95 -24.41
C PRO A 251 -3.70 -5.24 -24.79
N GLU A 252 -3.43 -6.34 -24.11
CA GLU A 252 -4.05 -7.66 -24.30
C GLU A 252 -5.44 -7.78 -23.67
N SER A 253 -5.99 -6.67 -23.14
CA SER A 253 -7.30 -6.62 -22.46
C SER A 253 -7.37 -7.45 -21.18
N THR A 254 -6.23 -7.75 -20.56
CA THR A 254 -6.13 -8.30 -19.20
C THR A 254 -5.91 -7.19 -18.19
N LEU A 255 -5.99 -7.49 -16.90
CA LEU A 255 -5.79 -6.48 -15.86
C LEU A 255 -4.29 -6.35 -15.53
N THR A 256 -3.86 -5.13 -15.25
CA THR A 256 -2.59 -4.91 -14.55
C THR A 256 -2.74 -5.28 -13.07
N ASP A 257 -1.65 -5.37 -12.30
CA ASP A 257 -1.75 -5.60 -10.85
C ASP A 257 -2.58 -4.52 -10.13
N SER A 258 -2.41 -3.24 -10.49
CA SER A 258 -3.25 -2.17 -9.96
C SER A 258 -4.68 -2.29 -10.48
N GLY A 259 -4.87 -2.75 -11.72
CA GLY A 259 -6.19 -3.03 -12.27
C GLY A 259 -6.94 -4.15 -11.58
N PHE A 260 -6.26 -5.23 -11.19
CA PHE A 260 -6.85 -6.29 -10.37
C PHE A 260 -7.32 -5.73 -9.03
N TYR A 261 -6.51 -4.91 -8.36
CA TYR A 261 -6.92 -4.24 -7.12
C TYR A 261 -8.18 -3.39 -7.33
N VAL A 262 -8.19 -2.55 -8.37
CA VAL A 262 -9.34 -1.71 -8.73
C VAL A 262 -10.59 -2.56 -8.98
N TYR A 263 -10.47 -3.65 -9.72
CA TYR A 263 -11.55 -4.61 -9.98
C TYR A 263 -12.10 -5.18 -8.66
N THR A 264 -11.24 -5.61 -7.74
CA THR A 264 -11.70 -6.15 -6.44
C THR A 264 -12.39 -5.12 -5.56
N GLU A 265 -12.01 -3.84 -5.63
CA GLU A 265 -12.74 -2.76 -4.94
C GLU A 265 -14.09 -2.46 -5.62
N ALA A 266 -14.15 -2.53 -6.96
CA ALA A 266 -15.40 -2.39 -7.69
C ALA A 266 -16.40 -3.52 -7.37
N LEU A 267 -15.94 -4.76 -7.17
CA LEU A 267 -16.78 -5.87 -6.68
C LEU A 267 -17.41 -5.58 -5.31
N LYS A 268 -16.77 -4.76 -4.48
CA LYS A 268 -17.28 -4.30 -3.18
C LYS A 268 -18.11 -3.02 -3.29
N ASN A 269 -18.51 -2.62 -4.51
CA ASN A 269 -19.19 -1.37 -4.82
C ASN A 269 -18.41 -0.10 -4.40
N ARG A 270 -17.07 -0.16 -4.40
CA ARG A 270 -16.21 0.98 -4.09
C ARG A 270 -15.54 1.49 -5.36
N LYS A 271 -15.83 2.75 -5.74
CA LYS A 271 -15.13 3.40 -6.85
C LYS A 271 -13.69 3.75 -6.43
N ARG A 272 -12.72 3.00 -6.97
CA ARG A 272 -11.28 3.24 -6.79
C ARG A 272 -10.54 3.39 -8.13
N PHE A 273 -11.23 3.92 -9.14
CA PHE A 273 -10.69 4.20 -10.47
C PHE A 273 -11.03 5.60 -10.94
N LEU A 274 -10.28 6.04 -11.94
CA LEU A 274 -10.45 7.30 -12.65
C LEU A 274 -10.89 7.03 -14.09
N LEU A 275 -11.89 7.79 -14.54
CA LEU A 275 -12.21 7.90 -15.96
C LEU A 275 -11.08 8.59 -16.73
N PRO A 276 -11.01 8.46 -18.07
CA PRO A 276 -9.94 9.09 -18.87
C PRO A 276 -9.83 10.60 -18.67
N SER A 277 -10.94 11.29 -18.42
CA SER A 277 -11.00 12.74 -18.21
C SER A 277 -10.81 13.17 -16.76
N GLU A 278 -10.93 12.27 -15.77
CA GLU A 278 -10.82 12.62 -14.35
C GLU A 278 -9.36 12.95 -13.98
N SER A 279 -9.15 13.95 -13.14
CA SER A 279 -7.81 14.27 -12.63
C SER A 279 -7.39 13.28 -11.55
N VAL A 280 -6.10 12.94 -11.50
CA VAL A 280 -5.51 12.19 -10.39
C VAL A 280 -5.67 13.01 -9.09
N PRO A 281 -6.23 12.44 -8.02
CA PRO A 281 -6.36 13.18 -6.76
C PRO A 281 -4.97 13.42 -6.14
N PRO A 282 -4.78 14.57 -5.46
CA PRO A 282 -3.54 14.87 -4.77
C PRO A 282 -3.26 13.85 -3.65
N THR A 283 -1.99 13.47 -3.49
CA THR A 283 -1.57 12.58 -2.41
C THR A 283 -1.55 13.31 -1.06
N PRO A 284 -1.72 12.63 0.08
CA PRO A 284 -1.61 13.25 1.40
C PRO A 284 -0.29 13.99 1.63
N ALA A 285 0.82 13.43 1.11
CA ALA A 285 2.13 14.08 1.18
C ALA A 285 2.17 15.39 0.39
N PHE A 286 1.58 15.42 -0.81
CA PHE A 286 1.45 16.63 -1.60
C PHE A 286 0.55 17.67 -0.92
N LEU A 287 -0.56 17.25 -0.31
CA LEU A 287 -1.42 18.13 0.48
C LEU A 287 -0.68 18.72 1.69
N ALA A 288 0.08 17.91 2.42
CA ALA A 288 0.89 18.39 3.54
C ALA A 288 1.98 19.38 3.08
N GLN A 289 2.61 19.13 1.94
CA GLN A 289 3.57 20.07 1.34
C GLN A 289 2.90 21.40 0.95
N LEU A 290 1.69 21.34 0.39
CA LEU A 290 0.92 22.54 0.07
C LEU A 290 0.53 23.33 1.33
N GLU A 291 0.11 22.65 2.39
CA GLU A 291 -0.19 23.28 3.69
C GLU A 291 1.05 23.94 4.29
N GLN A 292 2.18 23.25 4.29
CA GLN A 292 3.46 23.82 4.74
C GLN A 292 3.81 25.06 3.90
N ARG A 293 3.65 25.00 2.59
CA ARG A 293 3.97 26.12 1.71
C ARG A 293 3.06 27.33 1.95
N GLN A 294 1.78 27.11 2.24
CA GLN A 294 0.85 28.16 2.62
C GLN A 294 1.28 28.83 3.94
N GLU A 295 1.75 28.05 4.91
CA GLU A 295 2.23 28.57 6.19
C GLU A 295 3.53 29.37 6.04
N GLU A 296 4.46 28.92 5.19
CA GLU A 296 5.67 29.67 4.83
C GLU A 296 5.34 31.02 4.18
N LEU A 297 4.37 31.04 3.26
CA LEU A 297 3.92 32.27 2.62
C LEU A 297 3.34 33.24 3.64
N LYS A 298 2.47 32.78 4.55
CA LYS A 298 1.94 33.60 5.65
C LYS A 298 3.05 34.18 6.52
N LYS A 299 4.02 33.36 6.93
CA LYS A 299 5.20 33.82 7.71
C LYS A 299 6.06 34.82 6.96
N ALA A 300 6.15 34.71 5.63
CA ALA A 300 6.83 35.66 4.75
C ALA A 300 6.01 36.94 4.48
N GLY A 301 4.88 37.12 5.16
CA GLY A 301 4.02 38.30 5.06
C GLY A 301 3.09 38.28 3.85
N TYR A 302 2.86 37.13 3.21
CA TYR A 302 1.88 37.01 2.14
C TYR A 302 0.47 36.80 2.69
N ILE A 303 -0.49 37.50 2.09
CA ILE A 303 -1.92 37.33 2.30
C ILE A 303 -2.54 36.64 1.09
N GLU A 304 -3.49 35.75 1.35
CA GLU A 304 -4.23 35.09 0.27
C GLU A 304 -5.30 36.01 -0.29
N ILE A 305 -5.45 36.01 -1.61
CA ILE A 305 -6.47 36.77 -2.32
C ILE A 305 -7.27 35.84 -3.24
N SER A 306 -8.53 36.17 -3.43
CA SER A 306 -9.45 35.43 -4.28
C SER A 306 -9.10 35.59 -5.77
N ARG A 307 -9.57 34.66 -6.60
CA ARG A 307 -9.45 34.79 -8.06
C ARG A 307 -10.15 36.04 -8.61
N SER A 308 -11.27 36.45 -7.99
CA SER A 308 -11.98 37.69 -8.31
C SER A 308 -11.12 38.92 -8.06
N GLU A 309 -10.37 38.93 -6.97
CA GLU A 309 -9.43 40.00 -6.62
C GLU A 309 -8.24 40.08 -7.57
N VAL A 310 -7.68 38.93 -7.99
CA VAL A 310 -6.65 38.91 -9.04
C VAL A 310 -7.19 39.50 -10.35
N LYS A 311 -8.40 39.13 -10.74
CA LYS A 311 -9.03 39.67 -11.95
C LYS A 311 -9.33 41.17 -11.83
N MET A 312 -9.69 41.64 -10.63
CA MET A 312 -9.79 43.07 -10.35
C MET A 312 -8.44 43.76 -10.53
N LEU A 313 -7.34 43.19 -10.01
CA LEU A 313 -6.00 43.71 -10.19
C LEU A 313 -5.61 43.80 -11.67
N GLU A 314 -5.82 42.74 -12.44
CA GLU A 314 -5.56 42.74 -13.90
C GLU A 314 -6.34 43.86 -14.60
N ASN A 315 -7.62 44.04 -14.26
CA ASN A 315 -8.47 45.06 -14.87
C ASN A 315 -8.10 46.50 -14.45
N GLN A 316 -7.69 46.72 -13.19
CA GLN A 316 -7.38 48.04 -12.66
C GLN A 316 -5.98 48.51 -13.01
N THR A 317 -5.04 47.57 -13.14
CA THR A 317 -3.63 47.86 -13.44
C THR A 317 -3.28 47.66 -14.91
N PHE A 318 -4.12 46.97 -15.69
CA PHE A 318 -3.84 46.50 -17.05
C PHE A 318 -2.62 45.56 -17.17
N CYS A 319 -2.08 45.08 -16.03
CA CYS A 319 -0.99 44.12 -15.99
C CYS A 319 -1.52 42.69 -16.14
N SER A 320 -0.85 41.88 -16.96
CA SER A 320 -1.15 40.43 -17.06
C SER A 320 -0.79 39.68 -15.77
N GLU A 321 -1.42 38.52 -15.51
CA GLU A 321 -1.04 37.58 -14.43
C GLU A 321 0.47 37.34 -14.34
N ASP A 322 1.15 37.19 -15.49
CA ASP A 322 2.60 37.01 -15.57
C ASP A 322 3.38 38.26 -15.12
N THR A 323 2.91 39.44 -15.50
CA THR A 323 3.52 40.72 -15.09
C THR A 323 3.34 40.94 -13.60
N LEU A 324 2.14 40.64 -13.07
CA LEU A 324 1.84 40.68 -11.64
C LEU A 324 2.76 39.74 -10.85
N ARG A 325 2.97 38.52 -11.36
CA ARG A 325 3.83 37.52 -10.72
C ARG A 325 5.29 37.91 -10.67
N ARG A 326 5.84 38.41 -11.78
CA ARG A 326 7.28 38.71 -11.90
C ARG A 326 7.70 39.98 -11.15
N ASN A 327 6.81 40.98 -11.09
CA ASN A 327 7.22 42.32 -10.68
C ASN A 327 6.44 42.88 -9.50
N LEU A 328 5.25 42.33 -9.24
CA LEU A 328 4.30 42.86 -8.25
C LEU A 328 3.95 41.80 -7.20
N GLY A 329 4.87 40.86 -6.95
CA GLY A 329 4.81 39.95 -5.81
C GLY A 329 3.59 39.01 -5.78
N LEU A 330 2.87 38.83 -6.89
CA LEU A 330 1.80 37.83 -6.97
C LEU A 330 2.43 36.44 -6.96
N TYR A 331 2.17 35.66 -5.91
CA TYR A 331 2.54 34.27 -5.83
C TYR A 331 1.33 33.38 -6.15
N ILE A 332 1.52 32.40 -7.01
CA ILE A 332 0.47 31.46 -7.42
C ILE A 332 0.86 30.08 -6.94
N LEU A 333 0.04 29.52 -6.04
CA LEU A 333 0.16 28.16 -5.57
C LEU A 333 -0.79 27.27 -6.36
N ASN A 334 -0.25 26.35 -7.15
CA ASN A 334 -1.05 25.40 -7.91
C ASN A 334 -1.47 24.23 -7.01
N MET A 335 -2.77 24.12 -6.74
CA MET A 335 -3.35 23.06 -5.92
C MET A 335 -3.69 21.82 -6.76
N SER A 336 -4.14 22.04 -8.00
CA SER A 336 -4.38 20.99 -8.99
C SER A 336 -4.29 21.57 -10.41
N LYS A 337 -4.57 20.78 -11.45
CA LYS A 337 -4.62 21.26 -12.84
C LYS A 337 -5.61 22.43 -13.03
N ASN A 338 -6.68 22.46 -12.24
CA ASN A 338 -7.77 23.45 -12.38
C ASN A 338 -7.92 24.37 -11.17
N GLU A 339 -7.18 24.15 -10.10
CA GLU A 339 -7.31 24.89 -8.85
C GLU A 339 -6.01 25.59 -8.50
N ARG A 340 -6.09 26.90 -8.33
CA ARG A 340 -4.97 27.80 -8.01
C ARG A 340 -5.37 28.69 -6.85
N ARG A 341 -4.45 28.86 -5.90
CA ARG A 341 -4.57 29.85 -4.81
C ARG A 341 -3.57 30.98 -5.07
N TYR A 342 -3.99 32.20 -4.79
CA TYR A 342 -3.25 33.40 -5.15
C TYR A 342 -2.86 34.15 -3.87
N PHE A 343 -1.64 34.65 -3.82
CA PHE A 343 -1.09 35.31 -2.64
C PHE A 343 -0.35 36.58 -3.06
N VAL A 344 -0.42 37.63 -2.25
CA VAL A 344 0.31 38.89 -2.46
C VAL A 344 1.01 39.31 -1.18
N GLN A 345 2.16 39.98 -1.28
CA GLN A 345 2.92 40.42 -0.12
C GLN A 345 2.23 41.61 0.58
N SER A 346 1.90 41.48 1.86
CA SER A 346 1.41 42.57 2.71
C SER A 346 2.58 43.44 3.15
N ARG A 347 2.49 44.77 2.94
CA ARG A 347 3.50 45.76 3.37
C ARG A 347 2.96 46.78 4.39
N SER A 348 1.80 46.54 5.00
CA SER A 348 1.19 47.45 5.97
C SER A 348 0.93 46.73 7.29
N SER A 349 1.24 47.38 8.41
CA SER A 349 0.99 46.94 9.79
C SER A 349 -0.38 47.35 10.33
N ASP A 350 -1.33 47.72 9.47
CA ASP A 350 -2.63 48.27 9.89
C ASP A 350 -3.79 47.44 9.31
N ASP A 351 -4.36 46.58 10.16
CA ASP A 351 -5.41 45.59 9.84
C ASP A 351 -6.79 46.22 9.53
N LYS A 352 -6.92 47.54 9.60
CA LYS A 352 -8.21 48.25 9.43
C LYS A 352 -8.55 48.70 8.02
N LEU A 353 -7.63 48.56 7.06
CA LEU A 353 -7.87 48.93 5.66
C LEU A 353 -8.04 47.66 4.83
N GLY A 354 -9.29 47.35 4.52
CA GLY A 354 -9.65 46.30 3.57
C GLY A 354 -8.84 46.43 2.28
N VAL A 355 -8.13 45.36 1.98
CA VAL A 355 -7.32 45.11 0.78
C VAL A 355 -6.12 46.04 0.58
N SER A 356 -4.95 45.60 1.05
CA SER A 356 -3.65 46.25 0.79
C SER A 356 -3.19 45.99 -0.66
N TYR A 357 -3.87 46.60 -1.64
CA TYR A 357 -3.35 46.66 -3.01
C TYR A 357 -2.59 47.96 -3.23
N TYR A 358 -1.30 47.94 -2.89
CA TYR A 358 -0.34 48.96 -3.35
C TYR A 358 -0.38 49.20 -4.88
N TYR A 359 -0.95 48.27 -5.64
CA TYR A 359 -0.99 48.25 -7.10
C TYR A 359 -2.11 49.08 -7.73
N VAL A 360 -3.18 49.40 -6.98
CA VAL A 360 -4.36 50.06 -7.55
C VAL A 360 -4.38 51.51 -7.12
N MET A 361 -3.54 52.32 -7.75
CA MET A 361 -3.69 53.77 -7.73
C MET A 361 -4.43 54.18 -9.00
N SER A 362 -5.69 54.60 -8.87
CA SER A 362 -6.36 55.30 -9.97
C SER A 362 -5.70 56.67 -10.14
N SER A 363 -4.68 56.78 -11.00
CA SER A 363 -4.19 58.08 -11.42
C SER A 363 -5.31 58.72 -12.24
N ARG A 364 -6.00 59.70 -11.69
CA ARG A 364 -6.75 60.65 -12.51
C ARG A 364 -5.93 61.94 -12.55
N LYS A 365 -5.33 62.27 -13.69
CA LYS A 365 -4.35 63.38 -13.85
C LYS A 365 -4.87 64.73 -13.37
N LYS A 366 -4.14 65.43 -12.47
CA LYS A 366 -4.35 66.86 -12.13
C LYS A 366 -4.59 67.69 -13.40
N ARG A 367 -5.76 68.31 -13.48
CA ARG A 367 -6.24 69.07 -14.63
C ARG A 367 -5.41 70.35 -14.72
N ASN A 368 -4.67 70.50 -15.82
CA ASN A 368 -3.98 71.74 -16.17
C ASN A 368 -5.02 72.87 -16.25
N PRO A 369 -4.89 73.97 -15.48
CA PRO A 369 -5.90 75.03 -15.45
C PRO A 369 -6.09 75.75 -16.80
N LYS A 370 -5.20 75.54 -17.78
CA LYS A 370 -5.33 76.06 -19.14
C LYS A 370 -6.12 75.16 -20.10
N VAL A 371 -6.62 74.00 -19.66
CA VAL A 371 -7.31 73.02 -20.52
C VAL A 371 -8.77 72.80 -20.07
N LYS A 372 -9.74 73.11 -20.95
CA LYS A 372 -11.16 72.79 -20.74
C LYS A 372 -11.41 71.29 -20.94
N VAL A 373 -11.91 70.63 -19.91
CA VAL A 373 -12.32 69.23 -19.87
C VAL A 373 -13.82 69.15 -19.47
N PRO A 374 -14.63 68.26 -20.06
CA PRO A 374 -16.06 68.12 -19.72
C PRO A 374 -16.31 67.75 -18.24
N ALA A 375 -17.52 68.01 -17.76
CA ALA A 375 -17.91 67.97 -16.34
C ALA A 375 -17.75 66.61 -15.62
N ASN A 376 -17.44 65.51 -16.32
CA ASN A 376 -17.54 64.15 -15.78
C ASN A 376 -16.18 63.46 -15.57
N ALA A 377 -15.08 64.21 -15.49
CA ALA A 377 -13.75 63.65 -15.24
C ALA A 377 -13.27 63.95 -13.80
N LEU A 378 -13.27 62.96 -12.89
CA LEU A 378 -12.47 63.05 -11.65
C LEU A 378 -10.98 63.07 -12.00
N VAL A 379 -10.19 63.55 -11.04
CA VAL A 379 -8.77 63.85 -11.10
C VAL A 379 -8.26 63.85 -9.66
N GLU A 380 -7.34 62.95 -9.29
CA GLU A 380 -6.53 63.06 -8.08
C GLU A 380 -5.22 62.26 -8.20
N THR A 381 -4.14 62.88 -7.74
CA THR A 381 -2.75 62.40 -7.79
C THR A 381 -2.20 62.36 -6.37
N TYR A 382 -1.86 61.19 -5.86
CA TYR A 382 -1.00 61.06 -4.68
C TYR A 382 0.46 61.01 -5.12
N ALA A 383 1.28 61.93 -4.58
CA ALA A 383 2.73 61.85 -4.65
C ALA A 383 3.18 60.88 -3.54
N LEU A 384 3.58 59.67 -3.93
CA LEU A 384 4.19 58.70 -3.03
C LEU A 384 5.48 58.19 -3.68
N TYR A 385 6.60 58.48 -3.03
CA TYR A 385 7.95 58.12 -3.44
C TYR A 385 8.10 56.59 -3.61
N GLY A 386 8.53 56.11 -4.79
CA GLY A 386 9.11 54.79 -4.98
C GLY A 386 8.21 53.64 -5.45
N TYR A 387 7.04 53.91 -6.05
CA TYR A 387 6.10 52.87 -6.50
C TYR A 387 6.07 52.67 -8.01
N THR A 388 6.15 51.42 -8.44
CA THR A 388 6.06 51.03 -9.84
C THR A 388 4.60 50.89 -10.29
N LEU A 389 4.16 51.73 -11.22
CA LEU A 389 2.84 51.75 -11.84
C LEU A 389 2.84 50.95 -13.16
N CYS A 390 1.72 50.31 -13.49
CA CYS A 390 1.58 49.58 -14.75
C CYS A 390 0.87 50.48 -15.78
N ALA A 391 1.51 50.73 -16.92
CA ALA A 391 0.90 51.47 -18.03
C ALA A 391 -0.08 50.58 -18.80
N SER A 392 -0.95 51.21 -19.59
CA SER A 392 -1.96 50.53 -20.41
C SER A 392 -1.37 49.57 -21.46
N ASP A 393 -0.06 49.61 -21.71
CA ASP A 393 0.69 48.69 -22.58
C ASP A 393 1.37 47.54 -21.81
N GLY A 394 1.13 47.41 -20.51
CA GLY A 394 1.70 46.38 -19.64
C GLY A 394 3.13 46.66 -19.17
N LYS A 395 3.71 47.83 -19.50
CA LYS A 395 5.05 48.23 -19.03
C LYS A 395 5.00 48.88 -17.66
N LEU A 396 6.05 48.67 -16.90
CA LEU A 396 6.24 49.25 -15.58
C LEU A 396 6.85 50.65 -15.70
N ILE A 397 6.25 51.61 -15.01
CA ILE A 397 6.68 53.00 -14.88
C ILE A 397 7.02 53.23 -13.40
N GLN A 398 8.26 53.58 -13.09
CA GLN A 398 8.69 53.89 -11.71
C GLN A 398 8.33 55.31 -11.27
#